data_AF-A0A974DY98-F1
#
_entry.id   AF-A0A974DY98-F1
#
_cell.length_a   1.000
_cell.length_b   1.000
_cell.length_c   1.000
_cell.angle_alpha   90.00
_cell.angle_beta   90.00
_cell.angle_gamma   90.00
#
_symmetry.space_group_name_H-M   'P 1'
#
loop_
_entity.id
_entity.type
_entity.pdbx_description
1 polymer ?
#
loop_
_entity_poly.entity_id
_entity_poly.type
_entity_poly.pdbx_seq_one_letter_code
_entity_poly.pdbx_strand_id
1 'polypeptide(L)'
;MGITELHSTISQYIWKHRRARQKFDNLTQPKVSGGLGFPDFWAYHKAAILQRILDFYVLQPSKLWIGVVQASYETPLDKYLWLPKTDREVRKTPDPIMTEIVDTWESLKYRRCLLNENSRITPILHNKDFTPGLRPINFKHWTSTNSLWAYQLLNSRSLKSMADILPLENTTPLEMLCLHQIRHFLAAKSITDETGPEDTLFEQMFNNSDRTPHEIAKIYKMLICRPITPILSPFFLLHSNEMSPVQYKNALISILITVAKSLIPLFWKSNLIPTLKDWALKVNEIHQFESCKVDITRPKQQEKLALKWFHWTQFLESPEYLALVT
;
A
#
# COMPACT_ATOMS: atom_id res chain seq x y z
N MET A 1 -28.64 -10.04 -5.49
CA MET A 1 -28.19 -10.21 -4.09
C MET A 1 -27.11 -9.17 -3.82
N GLY A 2 -27.38 -8.20 -2.96
CA GLY A 2 -26.43 -7.14 -2.62
C GLY A 2 -25.34 -7.62 -1.66
N ILE A 3 -24.20 -6.91 -1.58
CA ILE A 3 -23.12 -7.21 -0.61
C ILE A 3 -23.63 -7.16 0.83
N THR A 4 -24.58 -6.25 1.10
CA THR A 4 -25.25 -6.10 2.39
C THR A 4 -26.07 -7.35 2.76
N GLU A 5 -26.78 -7.93 1.79
CA GLU A 5 -27.53 -9.18 1.96
C GLU A 5 -26.58 -10.36 2.17
N LEU A 6 -25.50 -10.43 1.40
CA LEU A 6 -24.45 -11.44 1.57
C LEU A 6 -23.85 -11.39 2.98
N HIS A 7 -23.47 -10.19 3.43
CA HIS A 7 -22.93 -9.96 4.76
C HIS A 7 -23.94 -10.34 5.86
N SER A 8 -25.21 -10.01 5.68
CA SER A 8 -26.29 -10.39 6.59
C SER A 8 -26.46 -11.91 6.68
N THR A 9 -26.58 -12.59 5.54
CA THR A 9 -26.74 -14.06 5.47
C THR A 9 -25.55 -14.78 6.10
N ILE A 10 -24.34 -14.32 5.84
CA ILE A 10 -23.12 -14.93 6.40
C ILE A 10 -23.00 -14.66 7.90
N SER A 11 -23.33 -13.45 8.36
CA SER A 11 -23.40 -13.15 9.79
C SER A 11 -24.41 -14.06 10.49
N GLN A 12 -25.61 -14.23 9.92
CA GLN A 12 -26.63 -15.15 10.44
C GLN A 12 -26.12 -16.59 10.46
N TYR A 13 -25.42 -17.04 9.42
CA TYR A 13 -24.83 -18.38 9.37
C TYR A 13 -23.78 -18.60 10.47
N ILE A 14 -22.81 -17.69 10.61
CA ILE A 14 -21.74 -17.77 11.62
C ILE A 14 -22.33 -17.85 13.02
N TRP A 15 -23.36 -17.03 13.30
CA TRP A 15 -23.96 -16.93 14.61
C TRP A 15 -25.18 -17.83 14.81
N LYS A 16 -25.52 -18.71 13.85
CA LYS A 16 -26.72 -19.57 13.88
C LYS A 16 -28.00 -18.79 14.19
N HIS A 17 -28.24 -17.70 13.48
CA HIS A 17 -29.33 -16.74 13.68
C HIS A 17 -29.38 -16.09 15.09
N ARG A 18 -28.28 -16.13 15.86
CA ARG A 18 -28.14 -15.45 17.15
C ARG A 18 -27.42 -14.12 17.00
N ARG A 19 -27.47 -13.30 18.06
CA ARG A 19 -26.74 -12.02 18.12
C ARG A 19 -25.23 -12.25 18.02
N ALA A 20 -24.56 -11.46 17.19
CA ALA A 20 -23.12 -11.50 17.01
C ALA A 20 -22.38 -11.28 18.35
N ARG A 21 -21.47 -12.19 18.71
CA ARG A 21 -20.70 -12.09 19.97
C ARG A 21 -19.46 -11.21 19.83
N GLN A 22 -18.97 -11.08 18.60
CA GLN A 22 -17.82 -10.25 18.26
C GLN A 22 -18.15 -9.40 17.03
N LYS A 23 -17.52 -8.22 16.95
CA LYS A 23 -17.62 -7.36 15.77
C LYS A 23 -17.00 -8.06 14.57
N PHE A 24 -17.63 -7.93 13.41
CA PHE A 24 -17.17 -8.57 12.17
C PHE A 24 -15.74 -8.13 11.79
N ASP A 25 -15.41 -6.85 12.00
CA ASP A 25 -14.07 -6.30 11.80
C ASP A 25 -12.97 -7.03 12.59
N ASN A 26 -13.30 -7.61 13.75
CA ASN A 26 -12.35 -8.39 14.54
C ASN A 26 -12.18 -9.79 13.97
N LEU A 27 -13.23 -10.36 13.38
CA LEU A 27 -13.17 -11.66 12.72
C LEU A 27 -12.30 -11.58 11.46
N THR A 28 -12.36 -10.47 10.73
CA THR A 28 -11.61 -10.26 9.48
C THR A 28 -10.13 -9.92 9.68
N GLN A 29 -9.72 -9.57 10.91
CA GLN A 29 -8.30 -9.36 11.21
C GLN A 29 -7.48 -10.63 10.96
N PRO A 30 -6.20 -10.49 10.55
CA PRO A 30 -5.29 -11.62 10.45
C PRO A 30 -5.18 -12.39 11.77
N LYS A 31 -4.90 -13.70 11.67
CA LYS A 31 -4.65 -14.54 12.86
C LYS A 31 -3.48 -14.01 13.71
N VAL A 32 -2.49 -13.42 13.06
CA VAL A 32 -1.33 -12.77 13.69
C VAL A 32 -1.75 -11.60 14.59
N SER A 33 -2.82 -10.91 14.21
CA SER A 33 -3.39 -9.77 14.94
C SER A 33 -4.45 -10.18 15.98
N GLY A 34 -4.61 -11.49 16.24
CA GLY A 34 -5.64 -12.03 17.14
C GLY A 34 -7.04 -12.14 16.54
N GLY A 35 -7.18 -12.00 15.22
CA GLY A 35 -8.43 -12.25 14.49
C GLY A 35 -8.60 -13.70 14.05
N LEU A 36 -9.71 -14.00 13.35
CA LEU A 36 -9.96 -15.33 12.79
C LEU A 36 -9.46 -15.48 11.35
N GLY A 37 -9.01 -14.39 10.72
CA GLY A 37 -8.66 -14.36 9.29
C GLY A 37 -9.87 -14.54 8.39
N PHE A 38 -11.05 -14.11 8.84
CA PHE A 38 -12.29 -14.25 8.08
C PHE A 38 -12.28 -13.34 6.83
N PRO A 39 -12.86 -13.75 5.69
CA PRO A 39 -12.89 -12.90 4.51
C PRO A 39 -13.71 -11.61 4.72
N ASP A 40 -13.12 -10.47 4.36
CA ASP A 40 -13.85 -9.20 4.28
C ASP A 40 -14.46 -9.06 2.88
N PHE A 41 -15.76 -9.30 2.77
CA PHE A 41 -16.47 -9.24 1.49
C PHE A 41 -16.52 -7.83 0.89
N TRP A 42 -16.47 -6.77 1.71
CA TRP A 42 -16.39 -5.41 1.21
C TRP A 42 -15.03 -5.12 0.60
N ALA A 43 -13.95 -5.56 1.27
CA ALA A 43 -12.62 -5.48 0.70
C ALA A 43 -12.49 -6.32 -0.57
N TYR A 44 -13.11 -7.50 -0.62
CA TYR A 44 -13.12 -8.36 -1.81
C TYR A 44 -13.87 -7.73 -2.97
N HIS A 45 -15.05 -7.15 -2.71
CA HIS A 45 -15.82 -6.42 -3.72
C HIS A 45 -15.03 -5.23 -4.27
N LYS A 46 -14.42 -4.42 -3.39
CA LYS A 46 -13.56 -3.31 -3.79
C LYS A 46 -12.35 -3.78 -4.60
N ALA A 47 -11.74 -4.91 -4.23
CA ALA A 47 -10.65 -5.50 -4.99
C ALA A 47 -11.07 -5.92 -6.41
N ALA A 48 -12.27 -6.52 -6.55
CA ALA A 48 -12.84 -6.86 -7.85
C ALA A 48 -13.11 -5.60 -8.71
N ILE A 49 -13.57 -4.50 -8.10
CA ILE A 49 -13.75 -3.22 -8.79
C ILE A 49 -12.41 -2.63 -9.23
N LEU A 50 -11.40 -2.61 -8.35
CA LEU A 50 -10.07 -2.11 -8.69
C LEU A 50 -9.41 -2.94 -9.81
N GLN A 51 -9.67 -4.24 -9.85
CA GLN A 51 -9.23 -5.09 -10.98
C GLN A 51 -9.86 -4.65 -12.31
N ARG A 52 -11.11 -4.15 -12.32
CA ARG A 52 -11.74 -3.59 -13.52
C ARG A 52 -11.05 -2.31 -13.99
N ILE A 53 -10.50 -1.51 -13.07
CA ILE A 53 -9.70 -0.33 -13.45
C ILE A 53 -8.49 -0.76 -14.25
N LEU A 54 -7.79 -1.82 -13.83
CA LEU A 54 -6.68 -2.38 -14.59
C LEU A 54 -7.15 -2.78 -16.00
N ASP A 55 -8.36 -3.35 -16.13
CA ASP A 55 -8.94 -3.77 -17.43
C ASP A 55 -9.09 -2.63 -18.42
N PHE A 56 -9.32 -1.39 -17.96
CA PHE A 56 -9.37 -0.23 -18.85
C PHE A 56 -8.02 0.09 -19.49
N TYR A 57 -6.93 -0.23 -18.81
CA TYR A 57 -5.57 0.06 -19.26
C TYR A 57 -5.01 -0.98 -20.24
N VAL A 58 -5.31 -2.24 -19.98
CA VAL A 58 -4.89 -3.35 -20.84
C VAL A 58 -6.16 -3.92 -21.47
N LEU A 59 -6.49 -3.43 -22.67
CA LEU A 59 -7.62 -3.90 -23.45
C LEU A 59 -7.43 -5.39 -23.76
N GLN A 60 -8.10 -6.24 -22.98
CA GLN A 60 -8.17 -7.66 -23.27
C GLN A 60 -9.31 -7.93 -24.26
N PRO A 61 -9.04 -8.55 -25.42
CA PRO A 61 -10.08 -8.85 -26.40
C PRO A 61 -11.16 -9.79 -25.86
N SER A 62 -10.90 -10.49 -24.76
CA SER A 62 -11.86 -11.36 -24.07
C SER A 62 -12.93 -10.61 -23.28
N LYS A 63 -12.75 -9.31 -22.97
CA LYS A 63 -13.64 -8.55 -22.07
C LYS A 63 -14.53 -7.57 -22.84
N LEU A 64 -15.53 -8.13 -23.52
CA LEU A 64 -16.48 -7.37 -24.38
C LEU A 64 -17.23 -6.24 -23.65
N TRP A 65 -17.45 -6.38 -22.34
CA TRP A 65 -18.15 -5.37 -21.54
C TRP A 65 -17.42 -4.01 -21.55
N ILE A 66 -16.09 -3.98 -21.70
CA ILE A 66 -15.32 -2.73 -21.77
C ILE A 66 -15.73 -1.92 -23.00
N GLY A 67 -15.93 -2.58 -24.14
CA GLY A 67 -16.37 -1.93 -25.37
C GLY A 67 -17.77 -1.34 -25.24
N VAL A 68 -18.68 -2.06 -24.57
CA VAL A 68 -20.05 -1.58 -24.30
C VAL A 68 -20.04 -0.33 -23.43
N VAL A 69 -19.25 -0.35 -22.35
CA VAL A 69 -19.11 0.82 -21.47
C VAL A 69 -18.44 1.95 -22.25
N GLN A 70 -17.33 1.70 -22.94
CA GLN A 70 -16.57 2.71 -23.71
C GLN A 70 -17.44 3.37 -24.78
N ALA A 71 -18.31 2.63 -25.49
CA ALA A 71 -19.22 3.18 -26.49
C ALA A 71 -20.16 4.25 -25.92
N SER A 72 -20.38 4.23 -24.61
CA SER A 72 -21.19 5.23 -23.95
C SER A 72 -20.42 6.52 -23.65
N TYR A 73 -19.07 6.50 -23.56
CA TYR A 73 -18.21 7.63 -23.18
C TYR A 73 -17.42 8.19 -24.36
N GLU A 74 -17.37 9.52 -24.48
CA GLU A 74 -16.52 10.18 -25.48
C GLU A 74 -15.06 10.09 -25.09
N THR A 75 -14.78 10.30 -23.80
CA THR A 75 -13.43 10.14 -23.25
C THR A 75 -13.07 8.65 -23.11
N PRO A 76 -11.85 8.24 -23.52
CA PRO A 76 -11.36 6.89 -23.24
C PRO A 76 -11.37 6.54 -21.74
N LEU A 77 -11.85 5.35 -21.39
CA LEU A 77 -12.06 4.93 -20.00
C LEU A 77 -10.77 4.88 -19.16
N ASP A 78 -9.64 4.56 -19.80
CA ASP A 78 -8.30 4.57 -19.19
C ASP A 78 -7.95 5.95 -18.64
N LYS A 79 -8.36 7.01 -19.32
CA LYS A 79 -8.11 8.42 -18.94
C LYS A 79 -9.19 9.01 -18.06
N TYR A 80 -10.44 8.57 -18.24
CA TYR A 80 -11.60 9.13 -17.53
C TYR A 80 -11.43 9.11 -16.01
N LEU A 81 -10.81 8.05 -15.47
CA LEU A 81 -10.55 7.91 -14.02
C LEU A 81 -9.54 8.91 -13.44
N TRP A 82 -8.72 9.53 -14.30
CA TRP A 82 -7.67 10.47 -13.91
C TRP A 82 -8.09 11.92 -14.06
N LEU A 83 -9.23 12.16 -14.70
CA LEU A 83 -9.82 13.49 -14.77
C LEU A 83 -10.28 13.96 -13.38
N PRO A 84 -10.09 15.24 -13.04
CA PRO A 84 -10.73 15.86 -11.89
C PRO A 84 -12.25 15.67 -11.94
N LYS A 85 -12.90 15.63 -10.78
CA LYS A 85 -14.37 15.46 -10.70
C LYS A 85 -15.14 16.53 -11.48
N THR A 86 -14.60 17.74 -11.55
CA THR A 86 -15.16 18.88 -12.29
C THR A 86 -15.18 18.67 -13.80
N ASP A 87 -14.28 17.83 -14.30
CA ASP A 87 -14.01 17.65 -15.72
C ASP A 87 -14.63 16.38 -16.29
N ARG A 88 -15.26 15.57 -15.44
CA ARG A 88 -15.96 14.35 -15.85
C ARG A 88 -17.33 14.70 -16.41
N GLU A 89 -17.71 14.01 -17.48
CA GLU A 89 -19.02 14.13 -18.11
C GLU A 89 -20.14 13.91 -17.07
N VAL A 90 -20.94 14.94 -16.80
CA VAL A 90 -22.12 14.82 -15.94
C VAL A 90 -23.26 14.22 -16.77
N ARG A 91 -23.54 12.93 -16.56
CA ARG A 91 -24.64 12.25 -17.25
C ARG A 91 -25.97 12.42 -16.53
N LYS A 92 -27.05 12.51 -17.32
CA LYS A 92 -28.43 12.46 -16.82
C LYS A 92 -28.76 11.10 -16.21
N THR A 93 -28.21 10.02 -16.77
CA THR A 93 -28.29 8.66 -16.24
C THR A 93 -26.89 8.04 -16.23
N PRO A 94 -26.20 8.06 -15.09
CA PRO A 94 -24.86 7.49 -15.02
C PRO A 94 -24.94 5.96 -15.09
N ASP A 95 -23.97 5.36 -15.78
CA ASP A 95 -23.86 3.90 -15.84
C ASP A 95 -23.58 3.38 -14.41
N PRO A 96 -24.35 2.41 -13.89
CA PRO A 96 -24.18 1.93 -12.53
C PRO A 96 -22.82 1.27 -12.30
N ILE A 97 -22.25 0.61 -13.31
CA ILE A 97 -20.92 0.01 -13.25
C ILE A 97 -19.87 1.10 -13.12
N MET A 98 -19.95 2.13 -13.97
CA MET A 98 -18.96 3.20 -13.93
C MET A 98 -19.07 4.07 -12.68
N THR A 99 -20.28 4.29 -12.19
CA THR A 99 -20.52 5.00 -10.92
C THR A 99 -19.81 4.27 -9.78
N GLU A 100 -20.01 2.97 -9.66
CA GLU A 100 -19.39 2.15 -8.62
C GLU A 100 -17.86 2.12 -8.74
N ILE A 101 -17.33 2.04 -9.97
CA ILE A 101 -15.88 2.10 -10.22
C ILE A 101 -15.30 3.45 -9.78
N VAL A 102 -15.92 4.55 -10.20
CA VAL A 102 -15.48 5.91 -9.89
C VAL A 102 -15.54 6.18 -8.39
N ASP A 103 -16.64 5.83 -7.74
CA ASP A 103 -16.82 6.04 -6.30
C ASP A 103 -15.82 5.23 -5.48
N THR A 104 -15.62 3.96 -5.86
CA THR A 104 -14.60 3.12 -5.22
C THR A 104 -13.20 3.69 -5.43
N TRP A 105 -12.86 4.09 -6.64
CA TRP A 105 -11.56 4.69 -6.97
C TRP A 105 -11.28 5.95 -6.15
N GLU A 106 -12.20 6.91 -6.17
CA GLU A 106 -12.10 8.16 -5.43
C GLU A 106 -12.01 7.92 -3.92
N SER A 107 -12.70 6.91 -3.41
CA SER A 107 -12.66 6.60 -1.98
C SER A 107 -11.33 6.00 -1.52
N LEU A 108 -10.60 5.30 -2.40
CA LEU A 108 -9.44 4.48 -2.04
C LEU A 108 -8.10 5.03 -2.51
N LYS A 109 -8.05 5.83 -3.59
CA LYS A 109 -6.80 6.22 -4.27
C LYS A 109 -5.71 6.75 -3.32
N TYR A 110 -6.08 7.57 -2.33
CA TYR A 110 -5.14 8.10 -1.32
C TYR A 110 -5.23 7.43 0.05
N ARG A 111 -6.41 6.96 0.46
CA ARG A 111 -6.64 6.45 1.84
C ARG A 111 -5.95 5.11 2.14
N ARG A 112 -5.43 4.41 1.13
CA ARG A 112 -4.82 3.08 1.27
C ARG A 112 -3.42 2.98 0.66
N CYS A 113 -2.76 4.11 0.41
CA CYS A 113 -1.46 4.14 -0.29
C CYS A 113 -1.54 3.34 -1.61
N LEU A 114 -2.67 3.45 -2.32
CA LEU A 114 -2.81 2.84 -3.65
C LEU A 114 -2.06 3.66 -4.69
N LEU A 115 -2.05 4.99 -4.51
CA LEU A 115 -1.27 5.92 -5.30
C LEU A 115 -0.38 6.76 -4.40
N ASN A 116 0.78 7.07 -4.93
CA ASN A 116 1.61 8.15 -4.44
C ASN A 116 1.13 9.49 -5.03
N GLU A 117 1.37 10.61 -4.34
CA GLU A 117 1.05 11.94 -4.87
C GLU A 117 1.80 12.23 -6.18
N ASN A 118 3.03 11.69 -6.31
CA ASN A 118 3.89 11.79 -7.49
C ASN A 118 3.83 10.52 -8.34
N SER A 119 2.63 9.96 -8.52
CA SER A 119 2.42 8.69 -9.20
C SER A 119 2.93 8.68 -10.65
N ARG A 120 3.68 7.63 -11.02
CA ARG A 120 4.17 7.42 -12.40
C ARG A 120 3.08 6.99 -13.37
N ILE A 121 1.90 6.57 -12.89
CA ILE A 121 0.73 6.29 -13.73
C ILE A 121 -0.10 7.55 -14.01
N THR A 122 0.59 8.68 -14.17
CA THR A 122 -0.01 9.94 -14.62
C THR A 122 -0.13 9.94 -16.15
N PRO A 123 -1.32 10.19 -16.73
CA PRO A 123 -1.46 10.34 -18.17
C PRO A 123 -0.81 11.66 -18.63
N ILE A 124 -0.07 11.61 -19.73
CA ILE A 124 0.52 12.80 -20.38
C ILE A 124 -0.48 13.34 -21.40
N LEU A 125 -0.96 12.48 -22.30
CA LEU A 125 -1.95 12.87 -23.29
C LEU A 125 -3.34 12.97 -22.67
N HIS A 126 -4.14 13.93 -23.14
CA HIS A 126 -5.50 14.22 -22.65
C HIS A 126 -5.55 14.65 -21.18
N ASN A 127 -4.42 15.05 -20.60
CA ASN A 127 -4.36 15.60 -19.26
C ASN A 127 -4.57 17.12 -19.31
N LYS A 128 -5.60 17.63 -18.62
CA LYS A 128 -5.87 19.07 -18.59
C LYS A 128 -4.77 19.88 -17.89
N ASP A 129 -4.04 19.27 -16.97
CA ASP A 129 -2.88 19.90 -16.31
C ASP A 129 -1.68 20.05 -17.27
N PHE A 130 -1.68 19.28 -18.37
CA PHE A 130 -0.65 19.35 -19.41
C PHE A 130 -1.29 19.81 -20.73
N THR A 131 -1.48 21.12 -20.84
CA THR A 131 -2.12 21.74 -22.02
C THR A 131 -1.52 21.34 -23.37
N PRO A 132 -0.20 21.08 -23.53
CA PRO A 132 0.33 20.58 -24.80
C PRO A 132 -0.22 19.20 -25.16
N GLY A 133 -0.45 18.33 -24.17
CA GLY A 133 -0.98 16.97 -24.37
C GLY A 133 -2.46 16.92 -24.74
N LEU A 134 -3.15 18.06 -24.78
CA LEU A 134 -4.50 18.17 -25.37
C LEU A 134 -4.47 18.21 -26.90
N ARG A 135 -3.29 18.36 -27.52
CA ARG A 135 -3.08 18.36 -28.97
C ARG A 135 -2.34 17.07 -29.38
N PRO A 136 -3.03 15.92 -29.49
CA PRO A 136 -2.41 14.63 -29.75
C PRO A 136 -1.66 14.55 -31.09
N ILE A 137 -2.00 15.41 -32.05
CA ILE A 137 -1.28 15.54 -33.33
C ILE A 137 0.22 15.79 -33.12
N ASN A 138 0.59 16.57 -32.10
CA ASN A 138 1.98 16.90 -31.81
C ASN A 138 2.77 15.73 -31.23
N PHE A 139 2.09 14.66 -30.79
CA PHE A 139 2.70 13.50 -30.15
C PHE A 139 2.50 12.21 -30.95
N LYS A 140 2.14 12.33 -32.23
CA LYS A 140 1.84 11.18 -33.09
C LYS A 140 3.01 10.19 -33.21
N HIS A 141 4.24 10.66 -33.06
CA HIS A 141 5.45 9.84 -33.18
C HIS A 141 5.84 9.16 -31.85
N TRP A 142 5.26 9.58 -30.72
CA TRP A 142 5.61 9.08 -29.38
C TRP A 142 4.90 7.78 -29.01
N THR A 143 3.74 7.53 -29.60
CA THR A 143 2.93 6.36 -29.29
C THR A 143 2.06 6.00 -30.48
N SER A 144 2.04 4.71 -30.82
CA SER A 144 1.13 4.16 -31.82
C SER A 144 -0.31 4.08 -31.29
N THR A 145 -0.45 4.07 -29.97
CA THR A 145 -1.72 4.13 -29.26
C THR A 145 -2.03 5.58 -28.92
N ASN A 146 -3.29 6.01 -28.89
CA ASN A 146 -3.62 7.40 -28.50
C ASN A 146 -3.42 7.67 -26.98
N SER A 147 -2.60 6.88 -26.30
CA SER A 147 -2.32 6.94 -24.86
C SER A 147 -0.80 6.98 -24.63
N LEU A 148 -0.38 7.91 -23.77
CA LEU A 148 1.01 8.11 -23.36
C LEU A 148 1.02 8.40 -21.86
N TRP A 149 1.78 7.61 -21.11
CA TRP A 149 1.85 7.66 -19.66
C TRP A 149 3.26 8.01 -19.19
N ALA A 150 3.38 8.65 -18.02
CA ALA A 150 4.69 9.04 -17.50
C ALA A 150 5.64 7.85 -17.29
N TYR A 151 5.16 6.72 -16.76
CA TYR A 151 5.99 5.53 -16.57
C TYR A 151 6.63 4.99 -17.86
N GLN A 152 6.02 5.22 -19.04
CA GLN A 152 6.57 4.75 -20.32
C GLN A 152 7.82 5.53 -20.73
N LEU A 153 7.91 6.80 -20.30
CA LEU A 153 9.01 7.72 -20.60
C LEU A 153 10.12 7.70 -19.56
N LEU A 154 9.92 7.02 -18.43
CA LEU A 154 10.86 6.99 -17.32
C LEU A 154 11.62 5.65 -17.28
N ASN A 155 12.93 5.72 -17.06
CA ASN A 155 13.74 4.63 -16.53
C ASN A 155 13.80 4.82 -15.02
N SER A 156 13.09 3.97 -14.27
CA SER A 156 12.81 4.18 -12.84
C SER A 156 12.24 5.58 -12.55
N ARG A 157 13.07 6.55 -12.17
CA ARG A 157 12.69 7.95 -11.90
C ARG A 157 13.41 8.96 -12.81
N SER A 158 14.32 8.50 -13.66
CA SER A 158 15.01 9.34 -14.65
C SER A 158 14.25 9.34 -15.99
N LEU A 159 14.20 10.48 -16.66
CA LEU A 159 13.64 10.57 -18.01
C LEU A 159 14.56 9.85 -18.99
N LYS A 160 13.99 8.96 -19.81
CA LYS A 160 14.73 8.28 -20.90
C LYS A 160 15.38 9.30 -21.83
N SER A 161 16.49 8.92 -22.43
CA SER A 161 17.12 9.78 -23.43
C SER A 161 16.23 9.88 -24.67
N MET A 162 16.35 10.96 -25.43
CA MET A 162 15.54 11.15 -26.64
C MET A 162 15.72 10.01 -27.65
N ALA A 163 16.94 9.45 -27.73
CA ALA A 163 17.25 8.32 -28.60
C ALA A 163 16.55 7.01 -28.16
N ASP A 164 16.23 6.88 -26.86
CA ASP A 164 15.51 5.73 -26.32
C ASP A 164 13.99 5.86 -26.48
N ILE A 165 13.48 7.09 -26.58
CA ILE A 165 12.03 7.37 -26.67
C ILE A 165 11.57 7.40 -28.13
N LEU A 166 12.34 8.04 -29.01
CA LEU A 166 12.00 8.22 -30.42
C LEU A 166 13.10 7.61 -31.29
N PRO A 167 12.75 6.90 -32.39
CA PRO A 167 13.71 6.49 -33.40
C PRO A 167 14.48 7.72 -33.93
N LEU A 168 15.79 7.58 -34.18
CA LEU A 168 16.64 8.70 -34.64
C LEU A 168 16.06 9.44 -35.85
N GLU A 169 15.38 8.72 -36.74
CA GLU A 169 14.74 9.25 -37.96
C GLU A 169 13.59 10.25 -37.70
N ASN A 170 13.03 10.28 -36.48
CA ASN A 170 11.89 11.13 -36.11
C ASN A 170 12.30 12.33 -35.23
N THR A 171 13.59 12.62 -35.10
CA THR A 171 14.10 13.69 -34.21
C THR A 171 13.92 15.06 -34.87
N THR A 172 12.73 15.64 -34.76
CA THR A 172 12.45 17.00 -35.26
C THR A 172 12.57 18.05 -34.14
N PRO A 173 12.76 19.35 -34.47
CA PRO A 173 12.72 20.42 -33.47
C PRO A 173 11.42 20.48 -32.67
N LEU A 174 10.31 20.05 -33.27
CA LEU A 174 9.03 19.93 -32.58
C LEU A 174 9.09 18.86 -31.49
N GLU A 175 9.69 17.71 -31.78
CA GLU A 175 9.83 16.64 -30.78
C GLU A 175 10.76 17.02 -29.63
N MET A 176 11.80 17.81 -29.93
CA MET A 176 12.62 18.42 -28.89
C MET A 176 11.81 19.33 -27.99
N LEU A 177 10.97 20.21 -28.57
CA LEU A 177 10.09 21.07 -27.77
C LEU A 177 9.12 20.24 -26.91
N CYS A 178 8.50 19.21 -27.48
CA CYS A 178 7.59 18.31 -26.78
C CYS A 178 8.28 17.59 -25.60
N LEU A 179 9.52 17.11 -25.78
CA LEU A 179 10.30 16.51 -24.70
C LEU A 179 10.56 17.52 -23.57
N HIS A 180 10.94 18.76 -23.90
CA HIS A 180 11.16 19.79 -22.88
C HIS A 180 9.88 20.13 -22.11
N GLN A 181 8.73 20.19 -22.80
CA GLN A 181 7.42 20.40 -22.17
C GLN A 181 7.07 19.27 -21.21
N ILE A 182 7.26 18.01 -21.63
CA ILE A 182 7.04 16.84 -20.76
C ILE A 182 7.98 16.89 -19.56
N ARG A 183 9.27 17.16 -19.76
CA ARG A 183 10.26 17.22 -18.68
C ARG A 183 9.89 18.29 -17.65
N HIS A 184 9.51 19.47 -18.11
CA HIS A 184 9.04 20.55 -17.24
C HIS A 184 7.81 20.13 -16.44
N PHE A 185 6.83 19.49 -17.08
CA PHE A 185 5.62 19.00 -16.43
C PHE A 185 5.91 17.93 -15.36
N LEU A 186 6.75 16.94 -15.69
CA LEU A 186 7.13 15.86 -14.76
C LEU A 186 7.93 16.39 -13.56
N ALA A 187 8.79 17.39 -13.79
CA ALA A 187 9.53 18.07 -12.72
C ALA A 187 8.58 18.88 -11.82
N ALA A 188 7.63 19.62 -12.39
CA ALA A 188 6.64 20.38 -11.63
C ALA A 188 5.76 19.49 -10.72
N LYS A 189 5.44 18.28 -11.17
CA LYS A 189 4.73 17.27 -10.37
C LYS A 189 5.64 16.40 -9.49
N SER A 190 6.94 16.69 -9.42
CA SER A 190 7.92 15.92 -8.63
C SER A 190 7.93 14.41 -8.92
N ILE A 191 7.59 14.01 -10.15
CA ILE A 191 7.52 12.61 -10.59
C ILE A 191 8.93 12.06 -10.83
N THR A 192 9.86 12.92 -11.26
CA THR A 192 11.27 12.58 -11.57
C THR A 192 12.21 12.68 -10.37
N ASP A 193 11.69 12.96 -9.18
CA ASP A 193 12.50 13.08 -7.97
C ASP A 193 13.02 11.70 -7.54
N GLU A 194 14.33 11.47 -7.64
CA GLU A 194 14.99 10.21 -7.24
C GLU A 194 14.79 9.87 -5.77
N THR A 195 14.50 10.87 -4.93
CA THR A 195 14.24 10.68 -3.50
C THR A 195 12.78 10.34 -3.19
N GLY A 196 11.90 10.33 -4.20
CA GLY A 196 10.48 10.04 -4.04
C GLY A 196 10.17 8.58 -3.70
N PRO A 197 8.99 8.31 -3.11
CA PRO A 197 8.61 6.96 -2.66
C PRO A 197 8.53 5.96 -3.81
N GLU A 198 8.96 4.72 -3.61
CA GLU A 198 8.79 3.68 -4.62
C GLU A 198 7.32 3.48 -5.01
N ASP A 199 7.08 2.98 -6.21
CA ASP A 199 5.72 2.72 -6.67
C ASP A 199 5.03 1.72 -5.78
N THR A 200 3.77 2.00 -5.52
CA THR A 200 2.92 1.11 -4.75
C THR A 200 2.78 -0.22 -5.50
N LEU A 201 2.49 -1.29 -4.76
CA LEU A 201 2.21 -2.59 -5.36
C LEU A 201 1.08 -2.52 -6.39
N PHE A 202 0.17 -1.54 -6.29
CA PHE A 202 -0.93 -1.34 -7.22
C PHE A 202 -0.44 -0.66 -8.50
N GLU A 203 0.41 0.35 -8.39
CA GLU A 203 1.06 1.04 -9.52
C GLU A 203 1.91 0.07 -10.34
N GLN A 204 2.63 -0.85 -9.67
CA GLN A 204 3.40 -1.90 -10.34
C GLN A 204 2.53 -2.84 -11.19
N MET A 205 1.25 -3.02 -10.85
CA MET A 205 0.33 -3.86 -11.63
C MET A 205 0.02 -3.26 -13.01
N PHE A 206 0.20 -1.95 -13.23
CA PHE A 206 0.01 -1.33 -14.55
C PHE A 206 1.18 -1.58 -15.50
N ASN A 207 2.38 -1.88 -14.96
CA ASN A 207 3.58 -2.11 -15.75
C ASN A 207 3.71 -3.56 -16.23
N ASN A 208 3.03 -4.50 -15.56
CA ASN A 208 3.11 -5.93 -15.89
C ASN A 208 2.19 -6.23 -17.08
N SER A 209 2.79 -6.50 -18.24
CA SER A 209 2.08 -6.92 -19.45
C SER A 209 1.37 -8.27 -19.27
N ASP A 210 1.92 -9.14 -18.45
CA ASP A 210 1.40 -10.49 -18.20
C ASP A 210 0.54 -10.51 -16.94
N ARG A 211 -0.77 -10.58 -17.15
CA ARG A 211 -1.71 -10.74 -16.04
C ARG A 211 -1.62 -12.11 -15.43
N THR A 212 -1.12 -12.16 -14.20
CA THR A 212 -1.11 -13.39 -13.42
C THR A 212 -2.53 -13.77 -13.03
N PRO A 213 -2.90 -15.06 -13.04
CA PRO A 213 -4.10 -15.48 -12.32
C PRO A 213 -3.96 -14.99 -10.86
N HIS A 214 -5.05 -14.47 -10.29
CA HIS A 214 -5.18 -14.00 -8.89
C HIS A 214 -4.89 -12.51 -8.60
N GLU A 215 -5.06 -11.61 -9.57
CA GLU A 215 -4.99 -10.15 -9.35
C GLU A 215 -5.94 -9.66 -8.25
N ILE A 216 -7.18 -10.16 -8.24
CA ILE A 216 -8.17 -9.81 -7.22
C ILE A 216 -7.64 -10.19 -5.83
N ALA A 217 -6.99 -11.35 -5.69
CA ALA A 217 -6.43 -11.77 -4.42
C ALA A 217 -5.24 -10.90 -3.99
N LYS A 218 -4.40 -10.44 -4.93
CA LYS A 218 -3.30 -9.50 -4.66
C LYS A 218 -3.86 -8.17 -4.16
N ILE A 219 -4.80 -7.57 -4.88
CA ILE A 219 -5.45 -6.30 -4.50
C ILE A 219 -6.18 -6.45 -3.16
N TYR A 220 -6.88 -7.56 -2.96
CA TYR A 220 -7.58 -7.85 -1.71
C TYR A 220 -6.62 -7.89 -0.52
N LYS A 221 -5.47 -8.56 -0.66
CA LYS A 221 -4.42 -8.56 0.36
C LYS A 221 -3.92 -7.15 0.63
N MET A 222 -3.73 -6.31 -0.39
CA MET A 222 -3.34 -4.91 -0.21
C MET A 222 -4.38 -4.08 0.56
N LEU A 223 -5.67 -4.33 0.34
CA LEU A 223 -6.74 -3.61 1.02
C LEU A 223 -6.88 -4.01 2.50
N ILE A 224 -6.54 -5.26 2.83
CA ILE A 224 -6.64 -5.80 4.20
C ILE A 224 -5.35 -5.58 4.99
N CYS A 225 -4.20 -5.79 4.36
CA CYS A 225 -2.90 -5.46 4.94
C CYS A 225 -2.83 -3.94 5.02
N ARG A 226 -3.17 -3.39 6.20
CA ARG A 226 -2.80 -2.02 6.51
C ARG A 226 -1.29 -1.91 6.30
N PRO A 227 -0.78 -0.90 5.58
CA PRO A 227 0.64 -0.61 5.63
C PRO A 227 0.95 -0.37 7.11
N ILE A 228 1.59 -1.36 7.72
CA ILE A 228 2.28 -1.15 8.97
C ILE A 228 3.38 -0.19 8.54
N THR A 229 3.22 1.11 8.79
CA THR A 229 4.37 1.99 8.84
C THR A 229 5.39 1.26 9.73
N PRO A 230 6.59 0.93 9.22
CA PRO A 230 7.54 0.14 9.98
C PRO A 230 8.12 1.03 11.08
N ILE A 231 7.34 1.34 12.10
CA ILE A 231 7.76 2.09 13.28
C ILE A 231 8.63 1.19 14.19
N LEU A 232 8.79 -0.09 13.86
CA LEU A 232 9.49 -1.06 14.72
C LEU A 232 10.43 -1.97 13.91
N SER A 233 11.22 -1.41 12.99
CA SER A 233 12.28 -2.18 12.29
C SER A 233 13.37 -2.74 13.23
N PRO A 234 13.82 -2.06 14.30
CA PRO A 234 14.85 -2.64 15.18
C PRO A 234 14.31 -3.73 16.12
N PHE A 235 13.07 -3.61 16.58
CA PHE A 235 12.47 -4.60 17.49
C PHE A 235 12.01 -5.88 16.78
N PHE A 236 11.81 -5.83 15.46
CA PHE A 236 11.56 -7.02 14.65
C PHE A 236 12.78 -7.94 14.56
N LEU A 237 14.00 -7.44 14.75
CA LEU A 237 15.22 -8.26 14.76
C LEU A 237 15.36 -9.13 16.03
N LEU A 238 14.57 -8.86 17.08
CA LEU A 238 14.45 -9.75 18.25
C LEU A 238 13.45 -10.90 18.01
N HIS A 239 12.86 -11.00 16.81
CA HIS A 239 11.87 -12.00 16.44
C HIS A 239 12.49 -13.13 15.62
N SER A 240 12.86 -14.24 16.27
CA SER A 240 13.15 -15.50 15.56
C SER A 240 11.83 -16.20 15.22
N ASN A 241 11.49 -16.25 13.92
CA ASN A 241 10.27 -16.89 13.39
C ASN A 241 10.22 -18.42 13.58
N GLU A 242 11.29 -19.05 14.07
CA GLU A 242 11.41 -20.52 14.21
C GLU A 242 11.11 -21.04 15.62
N MET A 243 10.67 -20.20 16.56
CA MET A 243 10.42 -20.63 17.93
C MET A 243 9.12 -21.43 18.08
N SER A 244 9.17 -22.51 18.86
CA SER A 244 7.99 -23.29 19.24
C SER A 244 7.01 -22.46 20.10
N PRO A 245 5.70 -22.78 20.09
CA PRO A 245 4.70 -22.05 20.90
C PRO A 245 4.98 -22.01 22.40
N VAL A 246 5.74 -22.99 22.93
CA VAL A 246 6.15 -23.06 24.33
C VAL A 246 7.26 -22.06 24.63
N GLN A 247 8.20 -21.87 23.70
CA GLN A 247 9.24 -20.84 23.77
C GLN A 247 8.67 -19.43 23.56
N TYR A 248 7.64 -19.30 22.71
CA TYR A 248 6.91 -18.04 22.49
C TYR A 248 6.29 -17.48 23.78
N LYS A 249 5.79 -18.35 24.67
CA LYS A 249 5.26 -17.95 25.98
C LYS A 249 6.33 -17.37 26.93
N ASN A 250 7.59 -17.68 26.68
CA ASN A 250 8.75 -17.17 27.42
C ASN A 250 9.50 -16.05 26.67
N ALA A 251 9.02 -15.63 25.50
CA ALA A 251 9.70 -14.64 24.67
C ALA A 251 9.60 -13.20 25.20
N LEU A 252 10.56 -12.37 24.80
CA LEU A 252 10.63 -10.92 25.06
C LEU A 252 9.36 -10.15 24.67
N ILE A 253 8.50 -10.72 23.83
CA ILE A 253 7.23 -10.13 23.39
C ILE A 253 6.33 -9.78 24.58
N SER A 254 6.24 -10.66 25.59
CA SER A 254 5.42 -10.39 26.78
C SER A 254 5.92 -9.16 27.57
N ILE A 255 7.23 -8.96 27.60
CA ILE A 255 7.90 -7.81 28.20
C ILE A 255 7.66 -6.57 27.34
N LEU A 256 7.81 -6.66 26.02
CA LEU A 256 7.56 -5.55 25.09
C LEU A 256 6.11 -5.06 25.16
N ILE A 257 5.13 -5.97 25.33
CA ILE A 257 3.74 -5.60 25.58
C ILE A 257 3.59 -4.86 26.92
N THR A 258 4.32 -5.28 27.96
CA THR A 258 4.31 -4.61 29.27
C THR A 258 4.92 -3.21 29.18
N VAL A 259 6.02 -3.07 28.43
CA VAL A 259 6.64 -1.77 28.11
C VAL A 259 5.66 -0.89 27.35
N ALA A 260 5.01 -1.40 26.31
CA ALA A 260 4.00 -0.69 25.53
C ALA A 260 2.86 -0.16 26.41
N LYS A 261 2.32 -1.02 27.29
CA LYS A 261 1.27 -0.66 28.25
C LYS A 261 1.72 0.40 29.25
N SER A 262 3.02 0.56 29.49
CA SER A 262 3.55 1.61 30.38
C SER A 262 3.82 2.91 29.63
N LEU A 263 4.42 2.86 28.44
CA LEU A 263 4.83 4.04 27.69
C LEU A 263 3.67 4.71 26.97
N ILE A 264 2.80 3.95 26.32
CA ILE A 264 1.69 4.53 25.52
C ILE A 264 0.81 5.44 26.39
N PRO A 265 0.39 5.06 27.62
CA PRO A 265 -0.38 5.95 28.47
C PRO A 265 0.41 7.13 29.06
N LEU A 266 1.74 7.09 29.11
CA LEU A 266 2.54 8.24 29.54
C LEU A 266 2.57 9.34 28.47
N PHE A 267 2.56 8.94 27.21
CA PHE A 267 2.64 9.85 26.07
C PHE A 267 1.27 10.19 25.48
N TRP A 268 0.17 9.57 25.90
CA TRP A 268 -1.15 9.75 25.26
C TRP A 268 -1.74 11.17 25.33
N LYS A 269 -1.30 11.99 26.30
CA LYS A 269 -1.70 13.40 26.45
C LYS A 269 -0.67 14.38 25.85
N SER A 270 0.47 13.86 25.42
CA SER A 270 1.53 14.64 24.79
C SER A 270 1.39 14.57 23.28
N ASN A 271 1.85 15.61 22.57
CA ASN A 271 2.00 15.56 21.11
C ASN A 271 3.24 14.76 20.68
N LEU A 272 4.03 14.28 21.64
CA LEU A 272 5.24 13.49 21.43
C LEU A 272 4.92 12.00 21.46
N ILE A 273 5.53 11.24 20.57
CA ILE A 273 5.45 9.77 20.50
C ILE A 273 6.68 9.18 21.21
N PRO A 274 6.57 8.07 21.96
CA PRO A 274 7.73 7.46 22.59
C PRO A 274 8.79 7.07 21.56
N THR A 275 10.02 7.51 21.77
CA THR A 275 11.16 7.26 20.88
C THR A 275 11.71 5.85 21.10
N LEU A 276 12.46 5.31 20.13
CA LEU A 276 13.13 4.01 20.29
C LEU A 276 14.04 3.96 21.53
N LYS A 277 14.65 5.09 21.90
CA LYS A 277 15.42 5.25 23.14
C LYS A 277 14.55 5.02 24.37
N ASP A 278 13.35 5.61 24.42
CA ASP A 278 12.39 5.42 25.53
C ASP A 278 11.98 3.95 25.68
N TRP A 279 11.71 3.27 24.57
CA TRP A 279 11.40 1.85 24.57
C TRP A 279 12.58 1.01 25.08
N ALA A 280 13.79 1.26 24.57
CA ALA A 280 14.98 0.51 24.93
C ALA A 280 15.36 0.70 26.41
N LEU A 281 15.27 1.93 26.92
CA LEU A 281 15.48 2.24 28.34
C LEU A 281 14.47 1.50 29.22
N LYS A 282 13.19 1.48 28.82
CA LYS A 282 12.14 0.81 29.61
C LYS A 282 12.30 -0.71 29.62
N VAL A 283 12.72 -1.32 28.51
CA VAL A 283 13.03 -2.76 28.46
C VAL A 283 14.23 -3.07 29.37
N ASN A 284 15.27 -2.24 29.35
CA ASN A 284 16.44 -2.40 30.20
C ASN A 284 16.10 -2.26 31.70
N GLU A 285 15.22 -1.33 32.06
CA GLU A 285 14.72 -1.18 33.45
C GLU A 285 14.06 -2.47 33.94
N ILE A 286 13.21 -3.10 33.11
CA ILE A 286 12.56 -4.37 33.46
C ILE A 286 13.58 -5.51 33.57
N HIS A 287 14.57 -5.56 32.67
CA HIS A 287 15.66 -6.55 32.73
C HIS A 287 16.44 -6.47 34.04
N GLN A 288 16.84 -5.26 34.45
CA GLN A 288 17.55 -5.02 35.69
C GLN A 288 16.70 -5.43 36.90
N PHE A 289 15.42 -5.05 36.91
CA PHE A 289 14.51 -5.39 38.00
C PHE A 289 14.27 -6.89 38.14
N GLU A 290 14.15 -7.62 37.02
CA GLU A 290 14.06 -9.08 37.05
C GLU A 290 15.36 -9.73 37.52
N SER A 291 16.51 -9.20 37.10
CA SER A 291 17.83 -9.68 37.54
C SER A 291 18.02 -9.55 39.05
N CYS A 292 17.57 -8.45 39.66
CA CYS A 292 17.63 -8.25 41.10
C CYS A 292 16.70 -9.18 41.91
N LYS A 293 15.67 -9.76 41.28
CA LYS A 293 14.73 -10.68 41.94
C LYS A 293 15.22 -12.13 42.00
N VAL A 294 16.27 -12.46 41.27
CA VAL A 294 16.78 -13.83 41.23
C VAL A 294 17.58 -14.11 42.49
N ASP A 295 17.18 -15.13 43.22
CA ASP A 295 17.94 -15.64 44.36
C ASP A 295 19.16 -16.44 43.84
N ILE A 296 20.36 -15.95 44.17
CA ILE A 296 21.65 -16.52 43.74
C ILE A 296 21.80 -17.99 44.18
N THR A 297 21.05 -18.42 45.20
CA THR A 297 21.09 -19.79 45.72
C THR A 297 20.34 -20.81 44.86
N ARG A 298 19.62 -20.38 43.80
CA ARG A 298 18.78 -21.27 42.96
C ARG A 298 19.22 -21.27 41.48
N PRO A 299 20.14 -22.16 41.07
CA PRO A 299 20.73 -22.16 39.73
C PRO A 299 19.71 -22.34 38.59
N LYS A 300 18.63 -23.11 38.82
CA LYS A 300 17.56 -23.32 37.83
C LYS A 300 16.78 -22.05 37.48
N GLN A 301 16.71 -21.07 38.39
CA GLN A 301 16.05 -19.79 38.11
C GLN A 301 16.94 -18.86 37.29
N GLN A 302 18.24 -18.90 37.55
CA GLN A 302 19.23 -18.14 36.81
C GLN A 302 19.32 -18.59 35.35
N GLU A 303 19.33 -19.91 35.10
CA GLU A 303 19.32 -20.48 33.74
C GLU A 303 18.07 -20.06 32.96
N LYS A 304 16.90 -20.08 33.61
CA LYS A 304 15.65 -19.63 32.99
C LYS A 304 15.64 -18.14 32.66
N LEU A 305 16.26 -17.32 33.50
CA LEU A 305 16.37 -15.87 33.27
C LEU A 305 17.36 -15.57 32.13
N ALA A 306 18.50 -16.26 32.10
CA ALA A 306 19.48 -16.17 31.01
C ALA A 306 18.85 -16.54 29.66
N LEU A 307 18.10 -17.63 29.58
CA LEU A 307 17.39 -18.04 28.37
C LEU A 307 16.32 -17.02 27.93
N LYS A 308 15.62 -16.41 28.90
CA LYS A 308 14.57 -15.41 28.64
C LYS A 308 15.14 -14.12 28.06
N TRP A 309 16.29 -13.68 28.53
CA TRP A 309 16.91 -12.39 28.16
C TRP A 309 18.07 -12.51 27.17
N PHE A 310 18.40 -13.72 26.72
CA PHE A 310 19.53 -13.99 25.82
C PHE A 310 19.61 -13.04 24.61
N HIS A 311 18.51 -12.87 23.87
CA HIS A 311 18.49 -11.98 22.71
C HIS A 311 18.58 -10.50 23.08
N TRP A 312 18.09 -10.12 24.25
CA TRP A 312 18.21 -8.75 24.74
C TRP A 312 19.66 -8.44 25.15
N THR A 313 20.34 -9.37 25.81
CA THR A 313 21.76 -9.21 26.15
C THR A 313 22.63 -9.12 24.91
N GLN A 314 22.35 -9.91 23.85
CA GLN A 314 23.02 -9.77 22.56
C GLN A 314 22.76 -8.41 21.91
N PHE A 315 21.55 -7.87 22.04
CA PHE A 315 21.21 -6.55 21.53
C PHE A 315 21.91 -5.43 22.30
N LEU A 316 22.09 -5.53 23.62
CA LEU A 316 22.83 -4.54 24.41
C LEU A 316 24.29 -4.39 23.97
N GLU A 317 24.90 -5.47 23.48
CA GLU A 317 26.27 -5.50 22.98
C GLU A 317 26.40 -5.02 21.52
N SER A 318 25.27 -4.75 20.85
CA SER A 318 25.25 -4.41 19.43
C SER A 318 25.57 -2.92 19.20
N PRO A 319 26.23 -2.57 18.08
CA PRO A 319 26.52 -1.17 17.74
C PRO A 319 25.25 -0.33 17.55
N GLU A 320 24.14 -0.94 17.16
CA GLU A 320 22.84 -0.29 17.02
C GLU A 320 22.28 0.17 18.37
N TYR A 321 22.44 -0.63 19.44
CA TYR A 321 22.02 -0.22 20.78
C TYR A 321 22.88 0.93 21.32
N LEU A 322 24.19 0.86 21.12
CA LEU A 322 25.10 1.93 21.53
C LEU A 322 24.73 3.26 20.86
N ALA A 323 24.43 3.23 19.56
CA ALA A 323 23.97 4.40 18.80
C ALA A 323 22.59 4.93 19.23
N LEU A 324 21.75 4.10 19.86
CA LEU A 324 20.43 4.50 20.38
C LEU A 324 20.51 5.18 21.75
N VAL A 325 21.54 4.90 22.54
CA VAL A 325 21.65 5.35 23.93
C VAL A 325 22.58 6.56 24.09
N THR A 326 23.65 6.67 23.30
CA THR A 326 24.46 7.91 23.15
C THR A 326 23.62 9.01 22.54
#